data_AF-A0A937UEF1-F1
#
_entry.id   AF-A0A937UEF1-F1
#
_cell.length_a   1.000
_cell.length_b   1.000
_cell.length_c   1.000
_cell.angle_alpha   90.00
_cell.angle_beta   90.00
_cell.angle_gamma   90.00
#
_symmetry.space_group_name_H-M   'P 1'
#
loop_
_entity.id
_entity.type
_entity.pdbx_description
1 polymer ?
#
loop_
_entity_poly.entity_id
_entity_poly.type
_entity_poly.pdbx_seq_one_letter_code
_entity_poly.pdbx_strand_id
1 'polypeptide(L)'
;MGKLSMGEGNPSFLLNGQTLRLPRLVEADPRGRHIPRTLTTRTRLLWQESETEVPACTLSPELVEVLRNAHRAGQVVRGLESAAPRLANEDRGLGLADRHSDVPRGVRVSRLLVMADDGAERFYRQVETLLRRHGPRLLALRLDVDAEAFGALIFGPGRRVRLLMLNHKEAVSAFLLALAEPSE
;
A
#
# COMPACT_ATOMS: atom_id res chain seq x y z
N MET A 1 39.61 -3.80 -22.16
CA MET A 1 38.63 -4.60 -21.39
C MET A 1 37.61 -3.68 -20.76
N GLY A 2 36.36 -3.74 -21.22
CA GLY A 2 35.27 -2.86 -20.80
C GLY A 2 34.79 -3.16 -19.37
N LYS A 3 34.37 -2.10 -18.69
CA LYS A 3 33.88 -2.05 -17.31
C LYS A 3 32.68 -2.98 -17.10
N LEU A 4 32.68 -3.65 -15.95
CA LEU A 4 31.52 -4.31 -15.34
C LEU A 4 30.35 -3.32 -15.26
N SER A 5 29.30 -3.57 -16.03
CA SER A 5 27.98 -2.98 -15.82
C SER A 5 27.12 -4.01 -15.09
N MET A 6 27.27 -4.13 -13.77
CA MET A 6 26.22 -4.70 -12.93
C MET A 6 25.15 -3.63 -12.74
N GLY A 7 24.23 -3.57 -13.69
CA GLY A 7 22.91 -3.02 -13.41
C GLY A 7 22.14 -4.07 -12.65
N GLU A 8 22.25 -4.10 -11.32
CA GLU A 8 21.28 -4.82 -10.49
C GLU A 8 19.91 -4.21 -10.79
N GLY A 9 19.07 -4.96 -11.52
CA GLY A 9 17.69 -4.57 -11.75
C GLY A 9 17.00 -4.46 -10.40
N ASN A 10 16.62 -3.25 -10.00
CA ASN A 10 15.84 -3.02 -8.77
C ASN A 10 14.67 -4.04 -8.73
N PRO A 11 14.54 -4.83 -7.65
CA PRO A 11 13.63 -5.97 -7.65
C PRO A 11 12.18 -5.50 -7.74
N SER A 12 11.54 -5.88 -8.84
CA SER A 12 10.08 -5.79 -9.00
C SER A 12 9.43 -7.12 -8.63
N PHE A 13 8.15 -7.09 -8.27
CA PHE A 13 7.37 -8.29 -7.96
C PHE A 13 6.02 -8.28 -8.69
N LEU A 14 5.44 -9.46 -8.87
CA LEU A 14 4.14 -9.61 -9.54
C LEU A 14 3.02 -9.72 -8.51
N LEU A 15 1.97 -8.93 -8.70
CA LEU A 15 0.71 -9.04 -7.96
C LEU A 15 -0.44 -8.69 -8.92
N ASN A 16 -1.47 -9.54 -8.99
CA ASN A 16 -2.61 -9.36 -9.91
C ASN A 16 -2.19 -9.11 -11.38
N GLY A 17 -1.17 -9.81 -11.86
CA GLY A 17 -0.62 -9.63 -13.21
C GLY A 17 0.14 -8.31 -13.45
N GLN A 18 0.33 -7.48 -12.42
CA GLN A 18 1.06 -6.22 -12.50
C GLN A 18 2.47 -6.36 -11.94
N THR A 19 3.45 -5.77 -12.64
CA THR A 19 4.83 -5.63 -12.15
C THR A 19 4.93 -4.39 -11.26
N LEU A 20 5.11 -4.60 -9.96
CA LEU A 20 5.19 -3.57 -8.93
C LEU A 20 6.64 -3.33 -8.50
N ARG A 21 6.96 -2.09 -8.13
CA ARG A 21 8.22 -1.75 -7.43
C ARG A 21 7.92 -1.13 -6.07
N LEU A 22 8.66 -1.56 -5.05
CA LEU A 22 8.52 -1.04 -3.69
C LEU A 22 9.06 0.39 -3.60
N PRO A 23 8.72 1.19 -2.56
CA PRO A 23 9.38 2.47 -2.33
C PRO A 23 10.91 2.33 -2.23
N ARG A 24 11.67 3.35 -2.65
CA ARG A 24 13.17 3.29 -2.64
C ARG A 24 13.73 3.06 -1.24
N LEU A 25 13.07 3.61 -0.22
CA LEU A 25 13.46 3.43 1.18
C LEU A 25 13.31 1.96 1.61
N VAL A 26 12.33 1.23 1.07
CA VAL A 26 12.18 -0.20 1.32
C VAL A 26 13.24 -0.99 0.55
N GLU A 27 13.47 -0.68 -0.73
CA GLU A 27 14.50 -1.36 -1.54
C GLU A 27 15.91 -1.21 -0.95
N ALA A 28 16.22 -0.08 -0.32
CA ALA A 28 17.51 0.19 0.31
C ALA A 28 17.67 -0.40 1.71
N ASP A 29 16.59 -0.84 2.36
CA ASP A 29 16.63 -1.46 3.69
C ASP A 29 16.94 -2.97 3.55
N PRO A 30 17.86 -3.55 4.33
CA PRO A 30 18.17 -4.99 4.29
C PRO A 30 16.93 -5.89 4.47
N ARG A 31 15.94 -5.45 5.25
CA ARG A 31 14.67 -6.16 5.44
C ARG A 31 13.77 -6.12 4.21
N GLY A 32 13.97 -5.12 3.35
CA GLY A 32 13.21 -4.89 2.11
C GLY A 32 13.13 -6.08 1.18
N ARG A 33 14.18 -6.91 1.14
CA ARG A 33 14.25 -8.13 0.32
C ARG A 33 13.17 -9.17 0.66
N HIS A 34 12.63 -9.13 1.88
CA HIS A 34 11.61 -10.07 2.34
C HIS A 34 10.18 -9.59 2.01
N ILE A 35 10.00 -8.29 1.77
CA ILE A 35 8.67 -7.69 1.58
C ILE A 35 7.90 -8.28 0.40
N PRO A 36 8.48 -8.47 -0.80
CA PRO A 36 7.74 -9.10 -1.90
C PRO A 36 7.16 -10.46 -1.52
N ARG A 37 7.96 -11.30 -0.85
CA ARG A 37 7.51 -12.61 -0.37
C ARG A 37 6.39 -12.47 0.65
N THR A 38 6.53 -11.57 1.63
CA THR A 38 5.49 -11.32 2.64
C THR A 38 4.16 -10.91 1.98
N LEU A 39 4.21 -10.03 0.98
CA LEU A 39 3.03 -9.54 0.27
C LEU A 39 2.36 -10.62 -0.60
N THR A 40 3.11 -11.61 -1.10
CA THR A 40 2.56 -12.64 -2.00
C THR A 40 2.29 -13.99 -1.32
N THR A 41 2.75 -14.20 -0.09
CA THR A 41 2.59 -15.51 0.60
C THR A 41 1.18 -15.72 1.11
N ARG A 42 0.55 -14.67 1.65
CA ARG A 42 -0.81 -14.75 2.19
C ARG A 42 -1.68 -13.70 1.53
N THR A 43 -2.25 -14.05 0.39
CA THR A 43 -3.24 -13.24 -0.31
C THR A 43 -4.64 -13.76 -0.08
N ARG A 44 -5.64 -12.89 -0.26
CA ARG A 44 -7.06 -13.25 -0.28
C ARG A 44 -7.72 -12.46 -1.40
N LEU A 45 -8.77 -13.03 -2.00
CA LEU A 45 -9.62 -12.27 -2.91
C LEU A 45 -10.18 -11.04 -2.19
N LEU A 46 -10.17 -9.90 -2.88
CA LEU A 46 -10.66 -8.64 -2.32
C LEU A 46 -12.16 -8.76 -1.94
N TRP A 47 -12.91 -9.51 -2.73
CA TRP A 47 -14.29 -9.96 -2.49
C TRP A 47 -14.57 -11.25 -3.27
N GLN A 48 -15.72 -11.91 -3.05
CA GLN A 48 -15.95 -13.30 -3.44
C GLN A 48 -15.75 -13.62 -4.94
N GLU A 49 -16.11 -12.71 -5.85
CA GLU A 49 -15.97 -12.91 -7.31
C GLU A 49 -14.94 -11.94 -7.93
N SER A 50 -14.04 -11.41 -7.10
CA SER A 50 -12.93 -10.56 -7.52
C SER A 50 -11.88 -11.38 -8.28
N GLU A 51 -11.24 -10.78 -9.29
CA GLU A 51 -9.96 -11.29 -9.83
C GLU A 51 -8.76 -10.64 -9.11
N THR A 52 -9.02 -9.60 -8.33
CA THR A 52 -8.00 -8.88 -7.56
C THR A 52 -7.79 -9.57 -6.22
N GLU A 53 -6.56 -10.03 -5.99
CA GLU A 53 -6.08 -10.46 -4.69
C GLU A 53 -5.37 -9.32 -3.96
N VAL A 54 -5.48 -9.33 -2.63
CA VAL A 54 -4.74 -8.43 -1.76
C VAL A 54 -4.03 -9.22 -0.67
N PRO A 55 -2.81 -8.80 -0.26
CA PRO A 55 -2.18 -9.36 0.92
C PRO A 55 -3.10 -9.24 2.13
N ALA A 56 -3.09 -10.26 2.98
CA ALA A 56 -3.79 -10.29 4.25
C ALA A 56 -2.76 -10.49 5.36
N CYS A 57 -2.72 -9.58 6.33
CA CYS A 57 -1.82 -9.70 7.48
C CYS A 57 -2.52 -9.46 8.81
N THR A 58 -1.94 -10.02 9.88
CA THR A 58 -2.37 -9.76 11.24
C THR A 58 -1.89 -8.38 11.67
N LEU A 59 -2.74 -7.64 12.38
CA LEU A 59 -2.36 -6.34 12.93
C LEU A 59 -1.42 -6.53 14.12
N SER A 60 -0.14 -6.20 13.94
CA SER A 60 0.87 -6.25 15.00
C SER A 60 1.00 -4.91 15.75
N PRO A 61 1.59 -4.89 16.96
CA PRO A 61 1.91 -3.65 17.68
C PRO A 61 2.76 -2.67 16.86
N GLU A 62 3.72 -3.16 16.08
CA GLU A 62 4.59 -2.37 15.22
C GLU A 62 3.78 -1.68 14.11
N LEU A 63 2.86 -2.41 13.48
CA LEU A 63 1.94 -1.83 12.48
C LEU A 63 1.04 -0.77 13.10
N VAL A 64 0.50 -1.02 14.30
CA VAL A 64 -0.31 -0.02 15.03
C VAL A 64 0.50 1.24 15.28
N GLU A 65 1.74 1.11 15.74
CA GLU A 65 2.59 2.27 16.04
C GLU A 65 2.98 3.04 14.76
N VAL A 66 3.27 2.35 13.66
CA VAL A 66 3.50 3.01 12.36
C VAL A 66 2.26 3.79 11.91
N LEU A 67 1.07 3.20 12.01
CA LEU A 67 -0.18 3.86 11.62
C LEU A 67 -0.51 5.07 12.51
N ARG A 68 -0.25 4.98 13.82
CA ARG A 68 -0.38 6.12 14.75
C ARG A 68 0.61 7.23 14.43
N ASN A 69 1.86 6.90 14.14
CA ASN A 69 2.88 7.87 13.74
C ASN A 69 2.49 8.58 12.44
N ALA A 70 2.06 7.82 11.43
CA ALA A 70 1.56 8.39 10.19
C ALA A 70 0.35 9.31 10.44
N HIS A 71 -0.56 8.92 11.36
CA HIS A 71 -1.70 9.75 11.71
C HIS A 71 -1.29 11.06 12.36
N ARG A 72 -0.42 11.01 13.38
CA ARG A 72 0.13 12.20 14.07
C ARG A 72 0.85 13.14 13.09
N ALA A 73 1.51 12.58 12.08
CA ALA A 73 2.21 13.34 11.04
C ALA A 73 1.28 13.89 9.93
N GLY A 74 -0.04 13.65 9.99
CA GLY A 74 -0.98 14.08 8.95
C GLY A 74 -0.87 13.30 7.63
N GLN A 75 -0.25 12.11 7.68
CA GLN A 75 0.08 11.28 6.51
C GLN A 75 -0.94 10.16 6.25
N VAL A 76 -2.15 10.31 6.80
CA VAL A 76 -3.24 9.36 6.67
C VAL A 76 -4.48 10.05 6.13
N VAL A 77 -5.22 9.32 5.30
CA VAL A 77 -6.56 9.71 4.84
C VAL A 77 -7.54 8.62 5.25
N ARG A 78 -8.59 9.01 5.97
CA ARG A 78 -9.60 8.07 6.47
C ARG A 78 -10.75 7.94 5.48
N GLY A 79 -11.14 6.70 5.20
CA GLY A 79 -12.30 6.38 4.39
C GLY A 79 -12.07 6.51 2.89
N LEU A 80 -12.93 5.83 2.13
CA LEU A 80 -12.87 5.80 0.67
C LEU A 80 -13.21 7.16 0.07
N GLU A 81 -14.18 7.85 0.66
CA GLU A 81 -14.72 9.14 0.21
C GLU A 81 -13.66 10.23 0.18
N SER A 82 -12.69 10.17 1.11
CA SER A 82 -11.56 11.10 1.15
C SER A 82 -10.36 10.60 0.33
N ALA A 83 -10.14 9.28 0.27
CA ALA A 83 -9.03 8.70 -0.47
C ALA A 83 -9.19 8.87 -1.99
N ALA A 84 -10.37 8.60 -2.53
CA ALA A 84 -10.66 8.66 -3.95
C ALA A 84 -10.36 10.04 -4.60
N PRO A 85 -10.87 11.18 -4.10
CA PRO A 85 -10.54 12.49 -4.68
C PRO A 85 -9.06 12.83 -4.52
N ARG A 86 -8.40 12.40 -3.44
CA ARG A 86 -6.98 12.63 -3.23
C ARG A 86 -6.12 11.91 -4.27
N LEU A 87 -6.44 10.65 -4.57
CA LEU A 87 -5.78 9.87 -5.62
C LEU A 87 -6.08 10.46 -7.02
N ALA A 88 -7.33 10.87 -7.30
CA ALA A 88 -7.67 11.50 -8.56
C ALA A 88 -6.95 12.85 -8.79
N ASN A 89 -6.70 13.63 -7.73
CA ASN A 89 -5.93 14.87 -7.83
C ASN A 89 -4.46 14.60 -8.13
N GLU A 90 -3.89 13.57 -7.50
CA GLU A 90 -2.51 13.15 -7.74
C GLU A 90 -2.31 12.65 -9.18
N ASP A 91 -3.18 11.79 -9.69
CA ASP A 91 -3.12 11.30 -11.08
C ASP A 91 -3.15 12.46 -12.08
N ARG A 92 -4.01 13.46 -11.85
CA ARG A 92 -4.07 14.66 -12.70
C ARG A 92 -2.75 15.43 -12.68
N GLY A 93 -2.14 15.58 -11.50
CA GLY A 93 -0.83 16.23 -11.36
C GLY A 93 0.29 15.45 -12.04
N LEU A 94 0.31 14.12 -11.90
CA LEU A 94 1.29 13.25 -12.57
C LEU A 94 1.12 13.30 -14.09
N GLY A 95 -0.11 13.23 -14.60
CA GLY A 95 -0.38 13.34 -16.04
C GLY A 95 -0.01 14.70 -16.64
N LEU A 96 0.05 15.77 -15.84
CA LEU A 96 0.62 17.05 -16.27
C LEU A 96 2.16 16.99 -16.29
N ALA A 97 2.78 16.43 -15.26
CA ALA A 97 4.24 16.32 -15.16
C ALA A 97 4.86 15.34 -16.17
N ASP A 98 4.18 14.24 -16.49
CA ASP A 98 4.65 13.22 -17.44
C ASP A 98 4.57 13.72 -18.89
N ARG A 99 3.66 14.64 -19.21
CA ARG A 99 3.63 15.35 -20.52
C ARG A 99 4.88 16.19 -20.79
N HIS A 100 5.69 16.46 -19.76
CA HIS A 100 6.94 17.21 -19.85
C HIS A 100 8.20 16.33 -19.74
N SER A 101 8.09 15.00 -19.73
CA SER A 101 9.21 14.08 -19.47
C SER A 101 9.18 12.85 -20.37
N ASP A 102 10.18 12.71 -21.25
CA ASP A 102 10.35 11.58 -22.20
C ASP A 102 10.80 10.25 -21.57
N VAL A 103 10.90 10.16 -20.24
CA VAL A 103 11.36 8.94 -19.57
C VAL A 103 10.17 8.14 -19.02
N PRO A 104 9.96 6.88 -19.46
CA PRO A 104 8.98 5.98 -18.86
C PRO A 104 9.36 5.72 -17.40
N ARG A 105 8.64 6.33 -16.46
CA ARG A 105 8.85 6.09 -15.03
C ARG A 105 8.27 4.72 -14.68
N GLY A 106 9.13 3.76 -14.34
CA GLY A 106 8.70 2.52 -13.69
C GLY A 106 7.87 2.86 -12.46
N VAL A 107 6.58 2.55 -12.52
CA VAL A 107 5.57 3.06 -11.60
C VAL A 107 5.74 2.36 -10.24
N ARG A 108 6.14 3.14 -9.25
CA ARG A 108 6.53 2.68 -7.92
C ARG A 108 5.40 2.86 -6.93
N VAL A 109 5.20 1.89 -6.05
CA VAL A 109 4.24 2.00 -4.94
C VAL A 109 4.59 3.23 -4.12
N SER A 110 3.63 4.12 -3.97
CA SER A 110 3.77 5.39 -3.24
C SER A 110 2.56 5.68 -2.35
N ARG A 111 1.49 4.90 -2.52
CA ARG A 111 0.26 4.94 -1.73
C ARG A 111 -0.12 3.54 -1.32
N LEU A 112 -0.65 3.42 -0.11
CA LEU A 112 -1.11 2.15 0.45
C LEU A 112 -2.51 2.32 1.02
N LEU A 113 -3.44 1.46 0.60
CA LEU A 113 -4.74 1.28 1.24
C LEU A 113 -4.62 0.17 2.28
N VAL A 114 -4.98 0.48 3.53
CA VAL A 114 -5.04 -0.48 4.63
C VAL A 114 -6.50 -0.61 5.03
N MET A 115 -7.04 -1.82 4.94
CA MET A 115 -8.46 -2.10 5.13
C MET A 115 -8.71 -3.01 6.32
N ALA A 116 -9.82 -2.77 7.02
CA ALA A 116 -10.41 -3.77 7.93
C ALA A 116 -10.96 -4.97 7.13
N ASP A 117 -11.25 -6.07 7.81
CA ASP A 117 -11.77 -7.29 7.18
C ASP A 117 -13.30 -7.39 7.13
N ASP A 118 -14.03 -6.58 7.89
CA ASP A 118 -15.49 -6.57 8.04
C ASP A 118 -16.23 -5.66 7.03
N GLY A 119 -15.56 -5.22 5.97
CA GLY A 119 -16.18 -4.44 4.90
C GLY A 119 -17.32 -5.18 4.19
N ALA A 120 -18.38 -4.45 3.83
CA ALA A 120 -19.39 -5.00 2.93
C ALA A 120 -18.81 -5.15 1.51
N GLU A 121 -19.33 -6.09 0.73
CA GLU A 121 -18.83 -6.36 -0.62
C GLU A 121 -18.82 -5.11 -1.52
N ARG A 122 -19.89 -4.30 -1.47
CA ARG A 122 -19.96 -3.02 -2.20
C ARG A 122 -18.76 -2.11 -1.93
N PHE A 123 -18.29 -2.08 -0.68
CA PHE A 123 -17.12 -1.29 -0.30
C PHE A 123 -15.84 -1.86 -0.94
N TYR A 124 -15.65 -3.18 -0.93
CA TYR A 124 -14.49 -3.81 -1.58
C TYR A 124 -14.49 -3.67 -3.10
N ARG A 125 -15.66 -3.73 -3.76
CA ARG A 125 -15.80 -3.43 -5.20
C ARG A 125 -15.37 -2.00 -5.54
N GLN A 126 -15.68 -1.04 -4.67
CA GLN A 126 -15.21 0.34 -4.84
C GLN A 126 -13.70 0.47 -4.65
N VAL A 127 -13.10 -0.26 -3.70
CA VAL A 127 -11.64 -0.32 -3.56
C VAL A 127 -10.99 -0.93 -4.80
N GLU A 128 -11.56 -2.01 -5.35
CA GLU A 128 -11.06 -2.63 -6.56
C GLU A 128 -11.04 -1.64 -7.74
N THR A 129 -12.10 -0.83 -7.86
CA THR A 129 -12.18 0.23 -8.87
C THR A 129 -11.02 1.23 -8.72
N LEU A 130 -10.64 1.60 -7.49
CA LEU A 130 -9.47 2.45 -7.25
C LEU A 130 -8.16 1.77 -7.65
N LEU A 131 -7.99 0.49 -7.30
CA LEU A 131 -6.77 -0.27 -7.64
C LEU A 131 -6.58 -0.38 -9.16
N ARG A 132 -7.65 -0.75 -9.89
CA ARG A 132 -7.61 -0.84 -11.36
C ARG A 132 -7.33 0.51 -12.02
N ARG A 133 -7.86 1.61 -11.46
CA ARG A 133 -7.66 2.97 -11.98
C ARG A 133 -6.25 3.52 -11.75
N HIS A 134 -5.73 3.36 -10.52
CA HIS A 134 -4.47 4.00 -10.09
C HIS A 134 -3.25 3.10 -10.31
N GLY A 135 -3.45 1.81 -10.61
CA GLY A 135 -2.43 0.91 -11.11
C GLY A 135 -1.24 0.75 -10.15
N PRO A 136 0.01 0.65 -10.66
CA PRO A 136 1.16 0.17 -9.88
C PRO A 136 1.62 1.09 -8.74
N ARG A 137 1.07 2.31 -8.64
CA ARG A 137 1.39 3.29 -7.59
C ARG A 137 0.63 3.02 -6.29
N LEU A 138 -0.49 2.31 -6.39
CA LEU A 138 -1.41 2.06 -5.30
C LEU A 138 -1.37 0.56 -4.94
N LEU A 139 -0.89 0.26 -3.75
CA LEU A 139 -1.03 -1.07 -3.15
C LEU A 139 -2.22 -1.07 -2.20
N ALA A 140 -2.88 -2.22 -2.02
CA ALA A 140 -3.87 -2.43 -0.98
C ALA A 140 -3.50 -3.65 -0.14
N LEU A 141 -3.93 -3.65 1.12
CA LEU A 141 -3.74 -4.74 2.07
C LEU A 141 -4.95 -4.81 3.02
N ARG A 142 -5.31 -6.03 3.45
CA ARG A 142 -6.32 -6.28 4.48
C ARG A 142 -5.68 -6.68 5.80
N LEU A 143 -6.12 -6.05 6.87
CA LEU A 143 -5.80 -6.41 8.24
C LEU A 143 -6.88 -7.35 8.78
N ASP A 144 -6.45 -8.37 9.53
CA ASP A 144 -7.33 -9.30 10.26
C ASP A 144 -7.88 -8.62 11.53
N VAL A 145 -8.74 -7.62 11.31
CA VAL A 145 -9.34 -6.76 12.34
C VAL A 145 -10.61 -6.12 11.79
N ASP A 146 -11.64 -6.03 12.62
CA ASP A 146 -12.85 -5.31 12.25
C ASP A 146 -12.63 -3.78 12.28
N ALA A 147 -13.53 -3.05 11.62
CA ALA A 147 -13.41 -1.61 11.51
C ALA A 147 -13.55 -0.85 12.84
N GLU A 148 -14.21 -1.40 13.85
CA GLU A 148 -14.37 -0.75 15.15
C GLU A 148 -13.06 -0.82 15.93
N ALA A 149 -12.49 -2.01 16.08
CA ALA A 149 -11.18 -2.24 16.68
C ALA A 149 -10.09 -1.47 15.92
N PHE A 150 -10.13 -1.49 14.58
CA PHE A 150 -9.14 -0.78 13.78
C PHE A 150 -9.19 0.73 14.02
N GLY A 151 -10.38 1.32 14.03
CA GLY A 151 -10.52 2.74 14.27
C GLY A 151 -10.20 3.14 15.71
N ALA A 152 -10.55 2.30 16.69
CA ALA A 152 -10.22 2.52 18.10
C ALA A 152 -8.71 2.60 18.33
N LEU A 153 -7.95 1.70 17.69
CA LEU A 153 -6.49 1.65 17.82
C LEU A 153 -5.80 2.91 17.31
N ILE A 154 -6.32 3.54 16.25
CA ILE A 154 -5.66 4.67 15.58
C ILE A 154 -6.21 6.03 16.03
N PHE A 155 -7.52 6.13 16.23
CA PHE A 155 -8.23 7.40 16.47
C PHE A 155 -8.90 7.49 17.84
N GLY A 156 -8.80 6.47 18.68
CA GLY A 156 -9.43 6.41 20.00
C GLY A 156 -10.84 5.80 20.00
N PRO A 157 -11.42 5.56 21.19
CA PRO A 157 -12.65 4.78 21.36
C PRO A 157 -13.84 5.35 20.61
N GLY A 158 -14.74 4.47 20.13
CA GLY A 158 -15.95 4.83 19.37
C GLY A 158 -15.70 5.30 17.94
N ARG A 159 -14.45 5.23 17.45
CA ARG A 159 -14.10 5.59 16.07
C ARG A 159 -14.03 4.34 15.22
N ARG A 160 -14.80 4.30 14.14
CA ARG A 160 -14.81 3.19 13.17
C ARG A 160 -14.06 3.51 11.88
N VAL A 161 -13.19 2.62 11.39
CA VAL A 161 -12.39 2.82 10.17
C VAL A 161 -12.38 1.55 9.34
N ARG A 162 -12.95 1.60 8.14
CA ARG A 162 -12.86 0.48 7.18
C ARG A 162 -11.67 0.60 6.23
N LEU A 163 -11.21 1.81 5.98
CA LEU A 163 -10.10 2.13 5.08
C LEU A 163 -9.28 3.27 5.66
N LEU A 164 -7.97 3.10 5.63
CA LEU A 164 -6.99 4.13 5.88
C LEU A 164 -5.99 4.13 4.71
N MET A 165 -5.81 5.27 4.06
CA MET A 165 -4.79 5.42 3.03
C MET A 165 -3.56 6.12 3.62
N LEU A 166 -2.40 5.47 3.51
CA LEU A 166 -1.11 6.14 3.71
C LEU A 166 -0.79 6.94 2.45
N ASN A 167 -0.72 8.25 2.60
CA ASN A 167 -0.63 9.18 1.47
C ASN A 167 0.78 9.76 1.25
N HIS A 168 1.78 9.30 2.01
CA HIS A 168 3.19 9.65 1.85
C HIS A 168 4.06 8.40 1.71
N LYS A 169 5.08 8.47 0.84
CA LYS A 169 5.99 7.35 0.56
C LYS A 169 6.77 6.91 1.80
N GLU A 170 7.07 7.82 2.72
CA GLU A 170 7.76 7.53 3.98
C GLU A 170 6.88 6.66 4.90
N ALA A 171 5.60 7.03 5.06
CA ALA A 171 4.63 6.23 5.81
C ALA A 171 4.41 4.85 5.17
N VAL A 172 4.29 4.80 3.85
CA VAL A 172 4.20 3.53 3.11
C VAL A 172 5.43 2.66 3.34
N SER A 173 6.63 3.25 3.29
CA SER A 173 7.89 2.51 3.52
C SER A 173 7.97 1.96 4.93
N ALA A 174 7.65 2.79 5.93
CA ALA A 174 7.63 2.38 7.34
C ALA A 174 6.63 1.23 7.57
N PHE A 175 5.45 1.31 6.96
CA PHE A 175 4.43 0.25 7.08
C PHE A 175 4.92 -1.05 6.46
N LEU A 176 5.45 -0.99 5.23
CA LEU A 176 5.97 -2.16 4.56
C LEU A 176 7.12 -2.80 5.33
N LEU A 177 8.05 -1.99 5.87
CA LEU A 177 9.16 -2.52 6.68
C LEU A 177 8.69 -3.10 8.02
N ALA A 178 7.58 -2.64 8.58
CA ALA A 178 6.97 -3.25 9.76
C ALA A 178 6.27 -4.58 9.44
N LEU A 179 6.05 -4.92 8.17
CA LEU A 179 5.63 -6.27 7.75
C LEU A 179 6.81 -7.24 7.65
N ALA A 180 8.06 -6.75 7.59
CA ALA A 180 9.19 -7.65 7.65
C ALA A 180 9.23 -8.27 9.05
N GLU A 181 9.20 -9.59 9.11
CA GLU A 181 9.44 -10.31 10.36
C GLU A 181 10.77 -9.80 10.96
N PRO A 182 10.87 -9.67 12.30
CA PRO A 182 12.15 -9.41 12.93
C PRO A 182 13.11 -10.51 12.45
N SER A 183 14.23 -10.08 11.86
CA SER A 183 15.31 -11.01 11.56
C SER A 183 15.78 -11.57 12.89
N GLU A 184 15.53 -12.87 13.12
CA GLU A 184 16.14 -13.62 14.23
C GLU A 184 17.66 -13.46 14.23
#